data_AF-A0A496WVZ2-F1
#
_entry.id   AF-A0A496WVZ2-F1
#
_cell.length_a   1.000
_cell.length_b   1.000
_cell.length_c   1.000
_cell.angle_alpha   90.00
_cell.angle_beta   90.00
_cell.angle_gamma   90.00
#
_symmetry.space_group_name_H-M   'P 1'
#
loop_
_entity.id
_entity.type
_entity.pdbx_description
1 polymer ?
#
loop_
_entity_poly.entity_id
_entity_poly.type
_entity_poly.pdbx_seq_one_letter_code
_entity_poly.pdbx_strand_id
1 'polypeptide(L)'
;MARSKITNITEDLVDDSGSVLFSLVRGEQLEFPLVLEFAQVDTSLYDLEAVVIEGAHIPGSTPISVEPSGDETTLTIRVPTDTGTWNPITAYNTEEVVDYNTIHYKLRAGVARVDATTPDVDPVWEVFDERTIYLQFPKVLTITPAYVATPDVDTPVYGFFELRVTEPVNAIFIQTWKPTRGLVEILFSPTHLVV
;
A
#
# COMPACT_ATOMS: atom_id res chain seq x y z
N MET A 1 17.44 -13.01 -6.59
CA MET A 1 16.98 -12.16 -7.71
C MET A 1 18.09 -11.22 -8.12
N ALA A 2 18.55 -11.28 -9.38
CA ALA A 2 19.62 -10.41 -9.88
C ALA A 2 19.01 -9.06 -10.31
N ARG A 3 19.46 -7.97 -9.69
CA ARG A 3 19.08 -6.60 -10.10
C ARG A 3 19.90 -6.23 -11.34
N SER A 4 19.24 -5.94 -12.46
CA SER A 4 19.89 -5.35 -13.63
C SER A 4 20.15 -3.87 -13.38
N LYS A 5 21.31 -3.38 -13.84
CA LYS A 5 21.66 -1.95 -13.76
C LYS A 5 21.06 -1.25 -14.96
N ILE A 6 20.37 -0.14 -14.70
CA ILE A 6 19.77 0.71 -15.73
C ILE A 6 20.87 1.36 -16.58
N THR A 7 20.82 1.18 -17.90
CA THR A 7 21.84 1.71 -18.84
C THR A 7 21.32 2.71 -19.86
N ASN A 8 20.01 2.86 -20.07
CA ASN A 8 19.47 3.80 -21.06
C ASN A 8 18.14 4.42 -20.61
N ILE A 9 18.16 5.71 -20.25
CA ILE A 9 17.01 6.47 -19.72
C ILE A 9 15.79 6.54 -20.65
N THR A 10 15.95 6.25 -21.94
CA THR A 10 14.88 6.31 -22.96
C THR A 10 14.23 4.95 -23.22
N GLU A 11 14.91 3.85 -22.88
CA GLU A 11 14.42 2.47 -23.01
C GLU A 11 14.08 1.87 -21.64
N ASP A 12 14.60 2.47 -20.57
CA ASP A 12 14.56 1.96 -19.19
C ASP A 12 13.73 2.90 -18.30
N LEU A 13 12.68 3.48 -18.90
CA LEU A 13 11.57 3.98 -18.11
C LEU A 13 10.75 2.74 -17.70
N VAL A 14 11.19 2.14 -16.60
CA VAL A 14 10.30 1.39 -15.70
C VAL A 14 9.81 0.04 -16.27
N ASP A 15 10.74 -0.78 -16.78
CA ASP A 15 10.49 -2.19 -17.17
C ASP A 15 10.99 -3.19 -16.10
N ASP A 16 11.20 -2.71 -14.86
CA ASP A 16 11.49 -3.58 -13.73
C ASP A 16 10.20 -4.19 -13.15
N SER A 17 10.30 -5.45 -12.72
CA SER A 17 9.18 -6.27 -12.25
C SER A 17 8.55 -5.84 -10.91
N GLY A 18 8.87 -4.65 -10.40
CA GLY A 18 8.33 -4.10 -9.15
C GLY A 18 7.86 -2.66 -9.28
N SER A 19 7.66 -2.17 -10.49
CA SER A 19 7.34 -0.77 -10.71
C SER A 19 5.84 -0.46 -10.76
N VAL A 20 5.41 0.63 -10.13
CA VAL A 20 4.02 1.07 -10.11
C VAL A 20 3.88 2.55 -10.42
N LEU A 21 2.78 2.92 -11.07
CA LEU A 21 2.37 4.30 -11.27
C LEU A 21 1.01 4.50 -10.61
N PHE A 22 0.96 5.41 -9.65
CA PHE A 22 -0.29 5.90 -9.07
C PHE A 22 -0.59 7.28 -9.66
N SER A 23 -1.84 7.54 -10.02
CA SER A 23 -2.32 8.88 -10.36
C SER A 23 -3.47 9.19 -9.41
N LEU A 24 -3.27 10.19 -8.56
CA LEU A 24 -4.15 10.57 -7.47
C LEU A 24 -4.58 12.01 -7.66
N VAL A 25 -5.78 12.34 -7.21
CA VAL A 25 -6.23 13.74 -7.15
C VAL A 25 -5.88 14.32 -5.79
N ARG A 26 -5.40 15.56 -5.72
CA ARG A 26 -5.07 16.20 -4.44
C ARG A 26 -6.29 16.23 -3.52
N GLY A 27 -6.14 15.75 -2.29
CA GLY A 27 -7.24 15.62 -1.33
C GLY A 27 -8.01 14.30 -1.42
N GLU A 28 -7.65 13.41 -2.34
CA GLU A 28 -8.23 12.08 -2.46
C GLU A 28 -7.66 11.13 -1.39
N GLN A 29 -8.52 10.27 -0.84
CA GLN A 29 -8.12 9.20 0.07
C GLN A 29 -8.47 7.86 -0.57
N LEU A 30 -7.48 6.99 -0.69
CA LEU A 30 -7.63 5.69 -1.36
C LEU A 30 -6.92 4.62 -0.56
N GLU A 31 -7.46 3.40 -0.65
CA GLU A 31 -6.82 2.19 -0.17
C GLU A 31 -6.63 1.24 -1.35
N PHE A 32 -5.41 0.72 -1.52
CA PHE A 32 -5.04 -0.13 -2.64
C PHE A 32 -4.55 -1.49 -2.14
N PRO A 33 -5.16 -2.61 -2.58
CA PRO A 33 -4.69 -3.94 -2.21
C PRO A 33 -3.42 -4.31 -2.99
N LEU A 34 -2.42 -4.85 -2.30
CA LEU A 34 -1.17 -5.36 -2.87
C LEU A 34 -0.96 -6.80 -2.40
N VAL A 35 -0.65 -7.70 -3.33
CA VAL A 35 -0.36 -9.11 -3.03
C VAL A 35 1.15 -9.34 -3.05
N LEU A 36 1.70 -9.80 -1.92
CA LEU A 36 3.11 -10.14 -1.76
C LEU A 36 3.32 -11.63 -2.12
N GLU A 37 3.58 -11.92 -3.39
CA GLU A 37 3.73 -13.31 -3.88
C GLU A 37 4.80 -14.15 -3.16
N PHE A 38 5.78 -13.52 -2.53
CA PHE A 38 6.92 -14.18 -1.88
C PHE A 38 6.77 -14.38 -0.37
N ALA A 39 5.74 -13.80 0.27
CA ALA A 39 5.59 -13.84 1.72
C ALA A 39 4.11 -13.82 2.14
N GLN A 40 3.75 -14.68 3.08
CA GLN A 40 2.52 -14.50 3.86
C GLN A 40 2.65 -13.22 4.68
N VAL A 41 1.59 -12.43 4.73
CA VAL A 41 1.60 -11.18 5.46
C VAL A 41 1.20 -11.46 6.91
N ASP A 42 2.21 -11.70 7.72
CA ASP A 42 2.08 -11.66 9.17
C ASP A 42 2.99 -10.55 9.70
N THR A 43 2.40 -9.51 10.29
CA THR A 43 3.13 -8.40 10.90
C THR A 43 3.98 -8.82 12.11
N SER A 44 3.79 -10.03 12.63
CA SER A 44 4.68 -10.64 13.62
C SER A 44 5.95 -11.23 12.99
N LEU A 45 5.92 -11.50 11.69
CA LEU A 45 7.02 -12.09 10.92
C LEU A 45 7.79 -11.05 10.10
N TYR A 46 7.17 -9.94 9.70
CA TYR A 46 7.80 -8.92 8.86
C TYR A 46 7.46 -7.49 9.28
N ASP A 47 8.46 -6.63 9.23
CA ASP A 47 8.29 -5.18 9.33
C ASP A 47 8.01 -4.60 7.94
N LEU A 48 6.81 -4.04 7.77
CA LEU A 48 6.37 -3.41 6.52
C LEU A 48 6.47 -1.90 6.63
N GLU A 49 7.10 -1.25 5.66
CA GLU A 49 7.17 0.20 5.58
C GLU A 49 6.91 0.66 4.15
N ALA A 50 5.96 1.57 3.97
CA ALA A 50 5.69 2.21 2.71
C ALA A 50 5.95 3.71 2.85
N VAL A 51 6.68 4.29 1.90
CA VAL A 51 7.09 5.69 1.94
C VAL A 51 6.83 6.34 0.59
N VAL A 52 6.37 7.59 0.64
CA VAL A 52 6.37 8.50 -0.51
C VAL A 52 7.26 9.68 -0.19
N ILE A 53 8.19 9.98 -1.08
CA ILE A 53 9.09 11.12 -0.96
C ILE A 53 8.91 12.07 -2.15
N GLU A 54 8.83 13.37 -1.89
CA GLU A 54 8.64 14.37 -2.94
C GLU A 54 9.74 14.30 -4.02
N GLY A 55 9.31 14.31 -5.28
CA GLY A 55 10.22 14.36 -6.43
C GLY A 55 10.56 15.79 -6.81
N ALA A 56 11.80 16.01 -7.26
CA ALA A 56 12.27 17.31 -7.71
C ALA A 56 11.51 17.75 -8.97
N HIS A 57 10.65 18.75 -8.82
CA HIS A 57 9.72 19.13 -9.87
C HIS A 57 10.37 20.10 -10.87
N ILE A 58 10.41 19.70 -12.13
CA ILE A 58 10.75 20.56 -13.26
C ILE A 58 9.52 20.66 -14.15
N PRO A 59 8.94 21.86 -14.36
CA PRO A 59 7.73 22.03 -15.15
C PRO A 59 7.80 21.35 -16.52
N GLY A 60 6.78 20.55 -16.84
CA GLY A 60 6.69 19.83 -18.11
C GLY A 60 7.52 18.55 -18.21
N SER A 61 8.10 18.07 -17.11
CA SER A 61 8.83 16.80 -17.07
C SER A 61 8.56 15.99 -15.81
N THR A 62 8.66 14.67 -15.95
CA THR A 62 8.62 13.72 -14.83
C THR A 62 9.93 13.82 -14.03
N PRO A 63 9.89 13.82 -12.68
CA PRO A 63 11.09 13.91 -11.88
C PRO A 63 12.00 12.69 -12.08
N ILE A 64 13.31 12.92 -12.02
CA ILE A 64 14.35 11.88 -12.06
C ILE A 64 15.17 11.82 -10.77
N SER A 65 14.89 12.71 -9.83
CA SER A 65 15.57 12.82 -8.54
C SER A 65 14.59 13.28 -7.47
N VAL A 66 14.87 12.92 -6.23
CA VAL A 66 14.18 13.43 -5.04
C VAL A 66 14.42 14.94 -4.89
N GLU A 67 13.43 15.66 -4.38
CA GLU A 67 13.58 17.08 -4.03
C GLU A 67 14.56 17.21 -2.83
N PRO A 68 15.67 17.97 -2.92
CA PRO A 68 16.71 18.05 -1.87
C PRO A 68 16.26 18.51 -0.48
N SER A 69 15.04 18.99 -0.33
CA SER A 69 14.37 19.25 0.95
C SER A 69 12.90 18.83 0.90
N GLY A 70 12.62 17.85 0.05
CA GLY A 70 11.31 17.28 -0.17
C GLY A 70 10.81 16.56 1.07
N ASP A 71 9.51 16.64 1.26
CA ASP A 71 8.89 15.95 2.37
C ASP A 71 8.81 14.44 2.13
N GLU A 72 9.00 13.69 3.23
CA GLU A 72 8.84 12.25 3.28
C GLU A 72 7.59 11.90 4.10
N THR A 73 6.72 11.07 3.54
CA THR A 73 5.49 10.61 4.20
C THR A 73 5.49 9.09 4.27
N THR A 74 5.46 8.55 5.49
CA THR A 74 5.19 7.13 5.72
C THR A 74 3.70 6.86 5.54
N LEU A 75 3.36 5.96 4.63
CA LEU A 75 2.00 5.53 4.37
C LEU A 75 1.57 4.49 5.39
N THR A 76 0.28 4.49 5.73
CA THR A 76 -0.30 3.44 6.56
C THR A 76 -0.49 2.18 5.73
N ILE A 77 -0.02 1.06 6.27
CA ILE A 77 -0.27 -0.28 5.72
C ILE A 77 -1.21 -0.97 6.69
N ARG A 78 -2.36 -1.39 6.18
CA ARG A 78 -3.33 -2.19 6.92
C ARG A 78 -3.20 -3.64 6.52
N VAL A 79 -3.11 -4.51 7.53
CA VAL A 79 -3.16 -5.96 7.39
C VAL A 79 -4.43 -6.44 8.09
N PRO A 80 -5.29 -7.24 7.44
CA PRO A 80 -6.45 -7.82 8.09
C PRO A 80 -6.08 -8.59 9.35
N THR A 81 -6.94 -8.52 10.36
CA THR A 81 -6.70 -9.22 11.63
C THR A 81 -7.16 -10.66 11.52
N ASP A 82 -6.22 -11.59 11.63
CA ASP A 82 -6.55 -13.02 11.74
C ASP A 82 -7.01 -13.33 13.17
N THR A 83 -8.21 -13.90 13.26
CA THR A 83 -8.86 -14.31 14.52
C THR A 83 -8.77 -15.81 14.76
N GLY A 84 -8.12 -16.55 13.86
CA GLY A 84 -7.94 -18.00 13.90
C GLY A 84 -9.16 -18.78 13.43
N THR A 85 -9.34 -19.99 13.96
CA THR A 85 -10.40 -20.90 13.51
C THR A 85 -11.80 -20.33 13.75
N TRP A 86 -12.64 -20.37 12.71
CA TRP A 86 -14.03 -19.94 12.77
C TRP A 86 -14.81 -20.69 13.86
N ASN A 87 -15.64 -19.96 14.60
CA ASN A 87 -16.44 -20.46 15.71
C ASN A 87 -17.84 -19.82 15.68
N PRO A 88 -18.92 -20.62 15.66
CA PRO A 88 -20.29 -20.11 15.51
C PRO A 88 -20.80 -19.23 16.66
N ILE A 89 -20.11 -19.22 17.81
CA ILE A 89 -20.49 -18.39 18.97
C ILE A 89 -19.59 -17.16 19.17
N THR A 90 -18.53 -17.02 18.38
CA THR A 90 -17.66 -15.85 18.41
C THR A 90 -18.28 -14.71 17.59
N ALA A 91 -18.12 -13.48 18.05
CA ALA A 91 -18.57 -12.29 17.35
C ALA A 91 -17.45 -11.75 16.46
N TYR A 92 -17.72 -11.64 15.16
CA TYR A 92 -16.77 -11.18 14.16
C TYR A 92 -17.11 -9.79 13.61
N ASN A 93 -16.09 -9.01 13.25
CA ASN A 93 -16.21 -7.69 12.65
C ASN A 93 -15.73 -7.67 11.20
N THR A 94 -16.17 -6.65 10.46
CA THR A 94 -15.74 -6.42 9.08
C THR A 94 -14.21 -6.38 8.99
N GLU A 95 -13.66 -6.98 7.93
CA GLU A 95 -12.22 -7.15 7.67
C GLU A 95 -11.47 -8.10 8.63
N GLU A 96 -12.14 -8.78 9.57
CA GLU A 96 -11.53 -9.89 10.30
C GLU A 96 -11.47 -11.15 9.44
N VAL A 97 -10.40 -11.91 9.61
CA VAL A 97 -10.11 -13.15 8.90
C VAL A 97 -10.29 -14.34 9.85
N VAL A 98 -10.84 -15.43 9.33
CA VAL A 98 -11.01 -16.71 10.03
C VAL A 98 -10.54 -17.88 9.18
N ASP A 99 -10.12 -18.96 9.83
CA ASP A 99 -9.83 -20.23 9.18
C ASP A 99 -11.05 -21.15 9.18
N TYR A 100 -11.41 -21.68 8.02
CA TYR A 100 -12.39 -22.75 7.90
C TYR A 100 -11.96 -23.76 6.84
N ASN A 101 -11.77 -25.02 7.23
CA ASN A 101 -11.31 -26.10 6.35
C ASN A 101 -10.03 -25.78 5.56
N THR A 102 -9.03 -25.15 6.22
CA THR A 102 -7.75 -24.74 5.60
C THR A 102 -7.88 -23.62 4.56
N ILE A 103 -9.02 -22.94 4.51
CA ILE A 103 -9.24 -21.76 3.68
C ILE A 103 -9.44 -20.57 4.61
N HIS A 104 -8.79 -19.45 4.29
CA HIS A 104 -8.95 -18.18 4.99
C HIS A 104 -10.14 -17.43 4.40
N TYR A 105 -11.03 -16.97 5.26
CA TYR A 105 -12.19 -16.17 4.87
C TYR A 105 -12.15 -14.83 5.58
N LYS A 106 -12.38 -13.75 4.83
CA LYS A 106 -12.54 -12.39 5.38
C LYS A 106 -14.00 -12.00 5.41
N LEU A 107 -14.45 -11.38 6.50
CA LEU A 107 -15.81 -10.87 6.60
C LEU A 107 -15.95 -9.55 5.83
N ARG A 108 -16.80 -9.52 4.79
CA ARG A 108 -17.03 -8.33 3.94
C ARG A 108 -17.82 -7.22 4.66
N ALA A 109 -18.71 -7.60 5.57
CA ALA A 109 -19.60 -6.66 6.26
C ALA A 109 -20.18 -7.23 7.55
N GLY A 110 -20.32 -6.37 8.56
CA GLY A 110 -20.93 -6.70 9.85
C GLY A 110 -20.16 -6.13 11.03
N VAL A 111 -20.85 -5.98 12.15
CA VAL A 111 -20.27 -5.58 13.43
C VAL A 111 -20.76 -6.59 14.47
N ALA A 112 -19.84 -7.19 15.20
CA ALA A 112 -20.12 -8.24 16.18
C ALA A 112 -21.09 -9.33 15.66
N ARG A 113 -20.89 -9.78 14.41
CA ARG A 113 -21.70 -10.81 13.76
C ARG A 113 -21.43 -12.16 14.43
N VAL A 114 -22.47 -12.76 14.98
CA VAL A 114 -22.49 -14.13 15.49
C VAL A 114 -23.45 -14.92 14.61
N ASP A 115 -22.97 -15.95 13.92
CA ASP A 115 -23.78 -16.77 13.02
C ASP A 115 -23.29 -18.23 13.08
N ALA A 116 -24.24 -19.17 13.00
CA ALA A 116 -23.94 -20.60 12.93
C ALA A 116 -23.70 -21.07 11.48
N THR A 117 -23.99 -20.21 10.50
CA THR A 117 -23.72 -20.44 9.08
C THR A 117 -22.22 -20.33 8.83
N THR A 118 -21.64 -21.34 8.19
CA THR A 118 -20.20 -21.42 7.96
C THR A 118 -19.73 -20.47 6.84
N PRO A 119 -18.47 -20.00 6.87
CA PRO A 119 -17.96 -19.01 5.91
C PRO A 119 -17.95 -19.46 4.43
N ASP A 120 -17.96 -20.77 4.17
CA ASP A 120 -17.94 -21.34 2.81
C ASP A 120 -19.29 -21.22 2.08
N VAL A 121 -20.39 -21.05 2.81
CA VAL A 121 -21.74 -20.94 2.23
C VAL A 121 -22.40 -19.59 2.49
N ASP A 122 -21.91 -18.81 3.46
CA ASP A 122 -22.42 -17.49 3.77
C ASP A 122 -21.82 -16.43 2.83
N PRO A 123 -22.64 -15.73 2.00
CA PRO A 123 -22.15 -14.78 1.00
C PRO A 123 -21.51 -13.52 1.58
N VAL A 124 -21.62 -13.26 2.89
CA VAL A 124 -20.91 -12.13 3.51
C VAL A 124 -19.44 -12.42 3.77
N TRP A 125 -19.01 -13.68 3.64
CA TRP A 125 -17.61 -14.05 3.68
C TRP A 125 -17.01 -14.11 2.29
N GLU A 126 -15.72 -13.85 2.19
CA GLU A 126 -14.96 -14.02 0.96
C GLU A 126 -13.67 -14.75 1.21
N VAL A 127 -13.25 -15.57 0.24
CA VAL A 127 -11.91 -16.17 0.29
C VAL A 127 -10.87 -15.07 0.31
N PHE A 128 -9.97 -15.14 1.28
CA PHE A 128 -8.92 -14.17 1.50
C PHE A 128 -7.56 -14.77 1.14
N ASP A 129 -6.74 -13.98 0.46
CA ASP A 129 -5.34 -14.30 0.22
C ASP A 129 -4.50 -13.63 1.31
N GLU A 130 -3.94 -14.44 2.21
CA GLU A 130 -3.06 -14.06 3.33
C GLU A 130 -1.80 -13.29 2.90
N ARG A 131 -1.52 -13.23 1.59
CA ARG A 131 -0.44 -12.43 1.02
C ARG A 131 -0.86 -10.98 0.73
N THR A 132 -2.11 -10.61 1.02
CA THR A 132 -2.67 -9.30 0.70
C THR A 132 -2.45 -8.29 1.82
N ILE A 133 -1.86 -7.15 1.49
CA ILE A 133 -1.82 -5.93 2.31
C ILE A 133 -2.63 -4.82 1.68
N TYR A 134 -3.02 -3.83 2.48
CA TYR A 134 -3.78 -2.67 2.02
C TYR A 134 -2.97 -1.41 2.27
N LEU A 135 -2.53 -0.76 1.19
CA LEU A 135 -1.78 0.48 1.23
C LEU A 135 -2.74 1.68 1.23
N GLN A 136 -2.59 2.60 2.18
CA GLN A 136 -3.47 3.76 2.31
C GLN A 136 -2.76 5.06 1.91
N PHE A 137 -3.31 5.73 0.90
CA PHE A 137 -2.92 7.09 0.54
C PHE A 137 -3.78 8.09 1.31
N PRO A 138 -3.19 8.93 2.18
CA PRO A 138 -3.94 9.88 2.98
C PRO A 138 -4.35 11.10 2.14
N LYS A 139 -5.50 11.70 2.46
CA LYS A 139 -5.96 12.93 1.79
C LYS A 139 -4.96 14.09 1.86
N VAL A 140 -4.10 14.09 2.87
CA VAL A 140 -3.16 15.17 3.19
C VAL A 140 -1.75 14.94 2.64
N LEU A 141 -1.54 13.95 1.76
CA LEU A 141 -0.22 13.53 1.26
C LEU A 141 0.69 14.67 0.79
N THR A 142 0.13 15.74 0.22
CA THR A 142 0.87 16.93 -0.27
C THR A 142 0.50 18.22 0.48
N ILE A 143 -0.20 18.09 1.61
CA ILE A 143 -0.72 19.21 2.40
C ILE A 143 -0.05 19.23 3.77
N THR A 144 0.15 18.06 4.38
CA THR A 144 0.79 17.95 5.68
C THR A 144 1.54 16.62 5.78
N PRO A 145 2.88 16.62 5.68
CA PRO A 145 3.72 17.80 5.44
C PRO A 145 3.54 18.36 4.01
N ALA A 146 3.84 19.64 3.83
CA ALA A 146 3.51 20.38 2.62
C ALA A 146 4.66 20.32 1.62
N TYR A 147 4.42 19.67 0.48
CA TYR A 147 5.38 19.61 -0.61
C TYR A 147 5.83 21.02 -1.03
N VAL A 148 7.09 21.14 -1.42
CA VAL A 148 7.67 22.38 -1.93
C VAL A 148 6.92 22.83 -3.18
N ALA A 149 6.61 21.88 -4.08
CA ALA A 149 5.75 22.12 -5.23
C ALA A 149 4.29 21.81 -4.93
N THR A 150 3.38 22.67 -5.38
CA THR A 150 1.94 22.41 -5.33
C THR A 150 1.38 22.13 -6.73
N PRO A 151 0.48 21.16 -6.89
CA PRO A 151 -0.13 20.91 -8.19
C PRO A 151 -1.03 22.07 -8.59
N ASP A 152 -1.00 22.40 -9.87
CA ASP A 152 -1.86 23.38 -10.54
C ASP A 152 -2.66 22.70 -11.67
N VAL A 153 -3.65 23.38 -12.22
CA VAL A 153 -4.59 22.84 -13.22
C VAL A 153 -3.88 22.14 -14.38
N ASP A 154 -2.75 22.69 -14.83
CA ASP A 154 -1.99 22.19 -15.98
C ASP A 154 -0.70 21.46 -15.60
N THR A 155 -0.33 21.43 -14.31
CA THR A 155 0.95 20.86 -13.86
C THR A 155 0.77 20.01 -12.61
N PRO A 156 0.86 18.66 -12.73
CA PRO A 156 0.90 17.77 -11.57
C PRO A 156 2.19 17.91 -10.79
N VAL A 157 2.18 17.43 -9.54
CA VAL A 157 3.39 17.18 -8.76
C VAL A 157 3.57 15.68 -8.56
N TYR A 158 4.76 15.28 -8.13
CA TYR A 158 5.13 13.88 -8.12
C TYR A 158 5.85 13.50 -6.83
N GLY A 159 5.67 12.26 -6.40
CA GLY A 159 6.45 11.63 -5.34
C GLY A 159 6.98 10.27 -5.78
N PHE A 160 8.17 9.88 -5.32
CA PHE A 160 8.66 8.52 -5.47
C PHE A 160 8.08 7.65 -4.37
N PHE A 161 7.51 6.52 -4.75
CA PHE A 161 6.97 5.53 -3.83
C PHE A 161 7.93 4.36 -3.67
N GLU A 162 8.03 3.84 -2.44
CA GLU A 162 8.71 2.59 -2.15
C GLU A 162 7.96 1.81 -1.07
N LEU A 163 7.82 0.51 -1.29
CA LEU A 163 7.45 -0.47 -0.27
C LEU A 163 8.68 -1.28 0.12
N ARG A 164 8.90 -1.40 1.42
CA ARG A 164 9.96 -2.18 2.05
C ARG A 164 9.36 -3.25 2.96
N VAL A 165 9.94 -4.44 2.90
CA VAL A 165 9.61 -5.59 3.76
C VAL A 165 10.91 -6.05 4.40
N THR A 166 10.98 -6.06 5.73
CA THR A 166 12.18 -6.42 6.47
C THR A 166 11.91 -7.62 7.38
N GLU A 167 12.84 -8.57 7.42
CA GLU A 167 12.82 -9.68 8.37
C GLU A 167 12.91 -9.18 9.82
N PRO A 168 12.44 -9.96 10.81
CA PRO A 168 12.45 -9.51 12.19
C PRO A 168 13.88 -9.56 12.74
N VAL A 169 14.11 -8.81 13.83
CA VAL A 169 15.44 -8.51 14.39
C VAL A 169 16.27 -9.71 14.90
N ASN A 170 15.73 -10.93 14.86
CA ASN A 170 16.35 -12.14 15.41
C ASN A 170 17.12 -12.99 14.39
N ALA A 171 17.22 -12.56 13.13
CA ALA A 171 17.99 -13.27 12.11
C ALA A 171 19.50 -13.02 12.24
N ILE A 172 20.34 -14.02 11.90
CA ILE A 172 21.81 -13.88 11.81
C ILE A 172 22.20 -12.80 10.77
N PHE A 173 21.39 -12.68 9.72
CA PHE A 173 21.46 -11.63 8.71
C PHE A 173 20.03 -11.23 8.37
N ILE A 174 19.65 -10.01 8.71
CA ILE A 174 18.31 -9.48 8.47
C ILE A 174 18.23 -9.10 6.99
N GLN A 175 17.33 -9.75 6.25
CA GLN A 175 17.05 -9.39 4.87
C GLN A 175 16.01 -8.28 4.80
N THR A 176 16.22 -7.38 3.83
CA THR A 176 15.27 -6.34 3.47
C THR A 176 14.98 -6.45 1.99
N TRP A 177 13.70 -6.64 1.66
CA TRP A 177 13.19 -6.62 0.30
C TRP A 177 12.50 -5.30 0.00
N LYS A 178 12.58 -4.91 -1.27
CA LYS A 178 11.88 -3.74 -1.81
C LYS A 178 11.05 -4.21 -2.99
N PRO A 179 9.90 -4.85 -2.73
CA PRO A 179 9.13 -5.53 -3.76
C PRO A 179 8.44 -4.57 -4.72
N THR A 180 8.16 -3.35 -4.27
CA THR A 180 7.48 -2.36 -5.08
C THR A 180 8.15 -1.00 -4.94
N ARG A 181 8.33 -0.31 -6.05
CA ARG A 181 8.78 1.07 -6.13
C ARG A 181 8.06 1.78 -7.27
N GLY A 182 8.02 3.09 -7.30
CA GLY A 182 7.24 3.73 -8.35
C GLY A 182 7.17 5.24 -8.26
N LEU A 183 6.24 5.77 -9.03
CA LEU A 183 5.91 7.18 -9.03
C LEU A 183 4.44 7.36 -8.65
N VAL A 184 4.19 8.37 -7.83
CA VAL A 184 2.87 8.87 -7.49
C VAL A 184 2.73 10.22 -8.15
N GLU A 185 1.82 10.33 -9.12
CA GLU A 185 1.38 11.60 -9.68
C GLU A 185 0.23 12.15 -8.84
N ILE A 186 0.30 13.44 -8.50
CA ILE A 186 -0.75 14.15 -7.78
C ILE A 186 -1.27 15.29 -8.66
N LEU A 187 -2.52 15.18 -9.07
CA LEU A 187 -3.25 16.14 -9.89
C LEU A 187 -3.91 17.23 -9.05
N PHE A 188 -4.12 18.40 -9.65
CA PHE A 188 -4.83 19.49 -8.99
C PHE A 188 -6.28 19.14 -8.66
N SER A 189 -6.78 19.67 -7.55
CA SER A 189 -8.19 19.65 -7.19
C SER A 189 -8.61 21.00 -6.61
N PRO A 190 -9.70 21.61 -7.12
CA PRO A 190 -10.23 22.85 -6.57
C PRO A 190 -10.86 22.64 -5.18
N THR A 191 -11.15 21.39 -4.79
CA THR A 191 -11.82 21.04 -3.53
C THR A 191 -10.92 20.29 -2.55
N HIS A 192 -9.60 20.32 -2.72
CA HIS A 192 -8.65 19.56 -1.88
C HIS A 192 -8.69 19.92 -0.37
N LEU A 193 -9.26 21.06 0.00
CA LEU A 193 -9.43 21.49 1.39
C LEU A 193 -10.82 21.16 1.97
N VAL A 194 -11.76 20.69 1.14
CA VAL A 194 -13.10 20.33 1.60
C VAL A 194 -13.00 19.04 2.42
N VAL A 195 -13.60 19.04 3.60
CA VAL A 195 -13.63 17.90 4.54
C VAL A 195 -14.91 17.10 4.36
#